data_AF-A0A0B7BAG2-F1
#
_entry.id   AF-A0A0B7BAG2-F1
#
_cell.length_a   1.000
_cell.length_b   1.000
_cell.length_c   1.000
_cell.angle_alpha   90.00
_cell.angle_beta   90.00
_cell.angle_gamma   90.00
#
_symmetry.space_group_name_H-M   'P 1'
#
loop_
_entity.id
_entity.type
_entity.pdbx_description
1 polymer ?
#
loop_
_entity_poly.entity_id
_entity_poly.type
_entity_poly.pdbx_seq_one_letter_code
_entity_poly.pdbx_strand_id
1 'polypeptide(L)'
;MLPGDYITKIVALGQLVILLLSGVIQVSCDSPIVDTDKGKVRGFSETIQGKKLDIFYGIPYAAPPLGDLRYSPPIQNEPWKGILDATQQPNCCYQSNDEYFGNFTGSTMWNPNTNPSEDCLYLSVWVPRTHPPYKDKAVIVWIYGGGFSTGSSTLDIYQPSYLAVENDVIVVSMQYRVGSLGFLALDTPEAPGNAGIWDQRMALQWVARNIHNFGGSAHNVTLMGESAGAVSVGIFMLCDLCRGLFQRAILQSGAPQAKWGVLPKEIVKNRSEQLAHVVGCNQHKDHEYLLRCLRSLNYNQTIISKELTRTTGIIQFPFVPIVDGVLLRQEPAQLLRTGNFKKTPLLIGSNQNEGTFFIVYMHWIYNLKNIPVITSRLYHQLMTIVLFKHYPYHPFHLNEFGQEAIMFHYRDWL
;
A
#
# COMPACT_ATOMS: atom_id res chain seq x y z
N MET A 1 56.55 31.71 51.78
CA MET A 1 56.72 31.65 50.32
C MET A 1 56.19 30.32 49.86
N LEU A 2 55.17 30.33 49.00
CA LEU A 2 54.31 29.19 48.70
C LEU A 2 55.05 28.07 47.95
N PRO A 3 54.66 26.79 48.12
CA PRO A 3 55.46 25.62 47.75
C PRO A 3 55.24 25.21 46.29
N GLY A 4 56.29 24.65 45.69
CA GLY A 4 56.40 24.27 44.27
C GLY A 4 55.57 23.07 43.81
N ASP A 5 54.35 22.88 44.33
CA ASP A 5 53.48 21.73 44.03
C ASP A 5 52.43 22.00 42.94
N TYR A 6 52.34 23.25 42.45
CA TYR A 6 51.34 23.64 41.44
C TYR A 6 51.83 23.45 40.00
N ILE A 7 53.14 23.46 39.74
CA ILE A 7 53.67 23.41 38.37
C ILE A 7 53.66 21.97 37.83
N THR A 8 53.91 20.98 38.67
CA THR A 8 53.95 19.55 38.27
C THR A 8 52.57 18.99 37.95
N LYS A 9 51.51 19.48 38.60
CA LYS A 9 50.12 19.07 38.33
C LYS A 9 49.56 19.66 37.02
N ILE A 10 50.01 20.85 36.62
CA ILE A 10 49.58 21.50 35.38
C ILE A 10 50.19 20.82 34.15
N VAL A 11 51.46 20.37 34.23
CA VAL A 11 52.13 19.68 33.12
C VAL A 11 51.54 18.27 32.90
N ALA A 12 51.18 17.55 33.97
CA ALA A 12 50.54 16.24 33.87
C ALA A 12 49.11 16.31 33.31
N LEU A 13 48.33 17.35 33.64
CA LEU A 13 47.02 17.59 33.03
C LEU A 13 47.13 17.98 31.54
N GLY A 14 48.14 18.76 31.16
CA GLY A 14 48.38 19.14 29.77
C GLY A 14 48.71 17.96 28.85
N GLN A 15 49.47 16.97 29.35
CA GLN A 15 49.80 15.76 28.57
C GLN A 15 48.65 14.75 28.49
N LEU A 16 47.78 14.66 29.51
CA LEU A 16 46.57 13.83 29.45
C LEU A 16 45.52 14.38 28.47
N VAL A 17 45.40 15.71 28.36
CA VAL A 17 44.46 16.37 27.44
C VAL A 17 44.91 16.22 25.98
N ILE A 18 46.22 16.19 25.71
CA ILE A 18 46.74 15.97 24.35
C ILE A 18 46.57 14.50 23.90
N LEU A 19 46.63 13.54 24.82
CA LEU A 19 46.33 12.13 24.53
C LEU A 19 44.82 11.85 24.37
N LEU A 20 43.94 12.66 24.96
CA LEU A 20 42.49 12.57 24.74
C LEU A 20 42.02 13.24 23.43
N LEU A 21 42.86 14.07 22.80
CA LEU A 21 42.55 14.74 21.52
C LEU A 21 42.99 13.96 20.27
N SER A 22 43.70 12.84 20.42
CA SER A 22 44.11 11.97 19.29
C SER A 22 43.22 10.73 19.10
N GLY A 23 42.16 10.60 19.90
CA GLY A 23 41.20 9.50 19.86
C GLY A 23 39.83 9.87 19.27
N VAL A 24 39.74 10.80 18.32
CA VAL A 24 38.56 10.85 17.45
C VAL A 24 38.72 9.71 16.47
N ILE A 25 38.26 8.52 16.84
CA ILE A 25 37.90 7.52 15.86
C ILE A 25 36.81 8.18 15.04
N GLN A 26 37.18 8.74 13.88
CA GLN A 26 36.24 8.95 12.79
C GLN A 26 35.75 7.55 12.43
N VAL A 27 34.70 7.10 13.12
CA VAL A 27 33.79 6.13 12.54
C VAL A 27 33.22 6.88 11.34
N SER A 28 33.84 6.69 10.18
CA SER A 28 33.18 7.02 8.93
C SER A 28 31.94 6.15 8.92
N CYS A 29 30.82 6.71 9.34
CA CYS A 29 29.52 6.15 9.03
C CYS A 29 29.37 6.35 7.53
N ASP A 30 30.01 5.48 6.74
CA ASP A 30 29.92 5.45 5.28
C ASP A 30 28.48 5.10 4.95
N SER A 31 27.65 6.14 4.97
CA SER A 31 26.24 6.08 4.62
C SER A 31 26.18 5.73 3.14
N PRO A 32 25.53 4.62 2.76
CA PRO A 32 25.55 4.15 1.39
C PRO A 32 24.88 5.19 0.48
N ILE A 33 25.57 5.56 -0.60
CA ILE A 33 25.05 6.47 -1.63
C ILE A 33 24.87 5.67 -2.91
N VAL A 34 23.70 5.81 -3.54
CA VAL A 34 23.36 5.13 -4.81
C VAL A 34 22.88 6.17 -5.82
N ASP A 35 23.34 6.04 -7.06
CA ASP A 35 22.84 6.81 -8.20
C ASP A 35 21.53 6.22 -8.72
N THR A 36 20.51 7.06 -8.92
CA THR A 36 19.27 6.71 -9.64
C THR A 36 19.18 7.51 -10.95
N ASP A 37 18.22 7.19 -11.81
CA ASP A 37 17.94 7.91 -13.05
C ASP A 37 17.54 9.39 -12.84
N LYS A 38 17.11 9.76 -11.62
CA LYS A 38 16.69 11.13 -11.27
C LYS A 38 17.65 11.85 -10.32
N GLY A 39 18.61 11.16 -9.72
CA GLY A 39 19.61 11.75 -8.83
C GLY A 39 20.15 10.79 -7.78
N LYS A 40 21.06 11.28 -6.94
CA LYS A 40 21.68 10.48 -5.87
C LYS A 40 20.78 10.36 -4.66
N VAL A 41 20.80 9.20 -4.00
CA VAL A 41 20.13 8.96 -2.71
C VAL A 41 21.15 8.46 -1.68
N ARG A 42 21.03 8.93 -0.44
CA ARG A 42 21.83 8.46 0.71
C ARG A 42 20.95 7.68 1.66
N GLY A 43 21.26 6.41 1.85
CA GLY A 43 20.65 5.56 2.86
C GLY A 43 21.47 5.50 4.14
N PHE A 44 21.21 4.49 4.95
CA PHE A 44 21.98 4.14 6.14
C PHE A 44 22.19 2.61 6.16
N SER A 45 23.08 2.13 7.03
CA SER A 45 23.33 0.70 7.19
C SER A 45 22.97 0.24 8.60
N GLU A 46 22.37 -0.93 8.70
CA GLU A 46 22.14 -1.64 9.96
C GLU A 46 22.79 -3.03 9.94
N THR A 47 22.91 -3.64 11.12
CA THR A 47 23.34 -5.02 11.28
C THR A 47 22.19 -5.84 11.85
N ILE A 48 21.68 -6.78 11.07
CA ILE A 48 20.58 -7.67 11.45
C ILE A 48 21.15 -9.09 11.55
N GLN A 49 21.09 -9.70 12.72
CA GLN A 49 21.65 -11.03 12.97
C GLN A 49 23.12 -11.19 12.50
N GLY A 50 23.95 -10.17 12.72
CA GLY A 50 25.36 -10.16 12.31
C GLY A 50 25.60 -9.91 10.82
N LYS A 51 24.54 -9.70 10.03
CA LYS A 51 24.59 -9.42 8.60
C LYS A 51 24.33 -7.95 8.31
N LYS A 52 25.14 -7.32 7.47
CA LYS A 52 24.97 -5.91 7.07
C LYS A 52 23.80 -5.76 6.09
N LEU A 53 22.98 -4.74 6.31
CA LEU A 53 21.83 -4.37 5.49
C LEU A 53 21.89 -2.87 5.20
N ASP A 54 21.95 -2.49 3.92
CA ASP A 54 21.81 -1.08 3.53
C ASP A 54 20.33 -0.77 3.29
N ILE A 55 19.84 0.35 3.83
CA ILE A 55 18.43 0.73 3.82
C ILE A 55 18.29 2.14 3.26
N PHE A 56 17.35 2.29 2.32
CA PHE A 56 17.01 3.56 1.70
C PHE A 56 15.50 3.75 1.82
N TYR A 57 15.07 4.66 2.68
CA TYR A 57 13.67 5.03 2.86
C TYR A 57 13.28 6.23 2.01
N GLY A 58 12.01 6.30 1.61
CA GLY A 58 11.45 7.56 1.12
C GLY A 58 12.04 8.06 -0.20
N ILE A 59 12.39 7.18 -1.13
CA ILE A 59 12.83 7.57 -2.47
C ILE A 59 11.60 7.94 -3.32
N PRO A 60 11.50 9.17 -3.84
CA PRO A 60 10.34 9.58 -4.62
C PRO A 60 10.37 8.93 -6.02
N TYR A 61 9.34 8.16 -6.36
CA TYR A 61 9.26 7.50 -7.68
C TYR A 61 8.35 8.23 -8.67
N ALA A 62 7.49 9.13 -8.18
CA ALA A 62 6.59 9.99 -8.93
C ALA A 62 6.55 11.41 -8.33
N ALA A 63 6.10 12.38 -9.13
CA ALA A 63 5.85 13.73 -8.64
C ALA A 63 4.72 13.73 -7.59
N PRO A 64 4.77 14.62 -6.58
CA PRO A 64 3.69 14.74 -5.60
C PRO A 64 2.34 15.00 -6.29
N PRO A 65 1.30 14.19 -6.04
CA PRO A 65 0.00 14.30 -6.70
C PRO A 65 -0.86 15.43 -6.11
N LEU A 66 -0.30 16.64 -6.00
CA LEU A 66 -0.90 17.81 -5.38
C LEU A 66 -1.65 18.67 -6.40
N GLY A 67 -2.63 19.44 -5.93
CA GLY A 67 -3.36 20.42 -6.75
C GLY A 67 -4.01 19.76 -7.97
N ASP A 68 -3.61 20.20 -9.17
CA ASP A 68 -4.12 19.68 -10.44
C ASP A 68 -3.73 18.22 -10.73
N LEU A 69 -2.74 17.67 -10.01
CA LEU A 69 -2.35 16.26 -10.13
C LEU A 69 -3.20 15.34 -9.23
N ARG A 70 -4.00 15.90 -8.31
CA ARG A 70 -4.91 15.11 -7.48
C ARG A 70 -5.92 14.38 -8.38
N TYR A 71 -6.12 13.09 -8.12
CA TYR A 71 -6.91 12.12 -8.90
C TYR A 71 -6.36 11.70 -10.26
N SER A 72 -5.37 12.43 -10.79
CA SER A 72 -4.77 12.12 -12.09
C SER A 72 -3.75 10.98 -11.99
N PRO A 73 -3.48 10.27 -13.11
CA PRO A 73 -2.35 9.36 -13.17
C PRO A 73 -1.04 10.05 -12.73
N PRO A 74 -0.14 9.34 -12.03
CA PRO A 74 1.13 9.90 -11.60
C PRO A 74 1.99 10.29 -12.80
N ILE A 75 2.82 11.32 -12.61
CA ILE A 75 3.83 11.75 -13.56
C ILE A 75 5.23 11.53 -12.97
N GLN A 76 6.24 11.44 -13.82
CA GLN A 76 7.61 11.25 -13.36
C GLN A 76 8.12 12.44 -12.58
N ASN A 77 9.03 12.19 -11.64
CA ASN A 77 9.80 13.24 -11.00
C ASN A 77 10.71 13.97 -11.99
N GLU A 78 10.86 15.27 -11.75
CA GLU A 78 12.00 16.02 -12.25
C GLU A 78 13.29 15.55 -11.56
N PRO A 79 14.43 15.52 -12.26
CA PRO A 79 15.70 15.22 -11.63
C PRO A 79 16.03 16.22 -10.52
N TRP A 80 16.57 15.73 -9.39
CA TRP A 80 17.02 16.59 -8.30
C TRP A 80 18.55 16.79 -8.35
N LYS A 81 18.99 17.94 -7.81
CA LYS A 81 20.41 18.26 -7.64
C LYS A 81 20.88 17.83 -6.25
N GLY A 82 22.13 17.40 -6.15
CA GLY A 82 22.73 16.97 -4.90
C GLY A 82 22.36 15.53 -4.53
N ILE A 83 22.35 15.25 -3.23
CA ILE A 83 22.08 13.91 -2.68
C ILE A 83 20.82 14.02 -1.83
N LEU A 84 19.77 13.28 -2.21
CA LEU A 84 18.54 13.16 -1.43
C LEU A 84 18.80 12.29 -0.20
N ASP A 85 18.35 12.75 0.96
CA ASP A 85 18.45 12.00 2.22
C ASP A 85 17.30 10.99 2.31
N ALA A 86 17.63 9.71 2.19
CA ALA A 86 16.74 8.57 2.19
C ALA A 86 16.86 7.77 3.50
N THR A 87 16.95 8.46 4.64
CA THR A 87 17.11 7.86 5.97
C THR A 87 15.84 7.88 6.82
N GLN A 88 14.79 8.59 6.37
CA GLN A 88 13.53 8.74 7.09
C GLN A 88 12.40 8.01 6.37
N GLN A 89 11.52 7.36 7.12
CA GLN A 89 10.33 6.73 6.53
C GLN A 89 9.45 7.78 5.84
N PRO A 90 8.88 7.45 4.67
CA PRO A 90 8.01 8.39 3.96
C PRO A 90 6.69 8.58 4.69
N ASN A 91 6.01 9.68 4.33
CA ASN A 91 4.61 9.87 4.65
C ASN A 91 3.78 8.69 4.14
N CYS A 92 2.71 8.36 4.84
CA CYS A 92 1.65 7.51 4.30
C CYS A 92 0.68 8.36 3.48
N CYS A 93 -0.03 7.73 2.55
CA CYS A 93 -1.11 8.41 1.85
C CYS A 93 -2.28 8.68 2.79
N TYR A 94 -2.96 9.82 2.64
CA TYR A 94 -4.16 10.12 3.43
C TYR A 94 -5.17 8.97 3.40
N GLN A 95 -5.58 8.56 4.59
CA GLN A 95 -6.53 7.49 4.86
C GLN A 95 -7.11 7.65 6.28
N SER A 96 -8.27 7.08 6.55
CA SER A 96 -8.84 7.07 7.89
C SER A 96 -8.13 6.07 8.79
N ASN A 97 -8.01 6.40 10.08
CA ASN A 97 -7.63 5.43 11.10
C ASN A 97 -8.84 4.56 11.47
N ASP A 98 -8.58 3.29 11.77
CA ASP A 98 -9.51 2.45 12.49
C ASP A 98 -9.48 2.81 13.98
N GLU A 99 -10.55 3.44 14.45
CA GLU A 99 -10.75 3.81 15.86
C GLU A 99 -11.78 2.88 16.54
N TYR A 100 -12.31 1.90 15.81
CA TYR A 100 -13.48 1.13 16.25
C TYR A 100 -13.21 0.32 17.52
N PHE A 101 -12.01 -0.25 17.64
CA PHE A 101 -11.59 -1.02 18.81
C PHE A 101 -10.66 -0.22 19.74
N GLY A 102 -10.68 1.12 19.65
CA GLY A 102 -9.77 1.99 20.41
C GLY A 102 -8.31 1.60 20.19
N ASN A 103 -7.58 1.34 21.27
CA ASN A 103 -6.14 1.04 21.22
C ASN A 103 -5.81 -0.46 21.09
N PHE A 104 -6.77 -1.30 20.68
CA PHE A 104 -6.52 -2.74 20.51
C PHE A 104 -5.49 -2.99 19.41
N THR A 105 -4.35 -3.61 19.77
CA THR A 105 -3.23 -3.85 18.86
C THR A 105 -3.62 -4.58 17.58
N GLY A 106 -4.55 -5.55 17.65
CA GLY A 106 -4.99 -6.29 16.45
C GLY A 106 -5.73 -5.44 15.41
N SER A 107 -6.15 -4.22 15.78
CA SER A 107 -6.71 -3.20 14.89
C SER A 107 -5.68 -2.10 14.62
N THR A 108 -5.08 -1.51 15.66
CA THR A 108 -4.17 -0.37 15.51
C THR A 108 -2.86 -0.68 14.80
N MET A 109 -2.43 -1.94 14.75
CA MET A 109 -1.26 -2.36 13.96
C MET A 109 -1.41 -2.12 12.45
N TRP A 110 -2.66 -1.94 11.98
CA TRP A 110 -2.97 -1.64 10.58
C TRP A 110 -3.16 -0.14 10.31
N ASN A 111 -3.20 0.69 11.36
CA ASN A 111 -3.28 2.13 11.21
C ASN A 111 -1.93 2.71 10.76
N PRO A 112 -1.93 3.82 10.01
CA PRO A 112 -0.71 4.52 9.65
C PRO A 112 0.19 4.82 10.85
N ASN A 113 1.47 4.49 10.72
CA ASN A 113 2.52 4.79 11.70
C ASN A 113 3.43 5.96 11.29
N THR A 114 3.15 6.61 10.15
CA THR A 114 3.82 7.83 9.68
C THR A 114 2.79 8.90 9.33
N ASN A 115 3.25 10.14 9.16
CA ASN A 115 2.38 11.28 8.89
C ASN A 115 1.56 11.09 7.61
N PRO A 116 0.22 11.28 7.64
CA PRO A 116 -0.62 11.28 6.44
C PRO A 116 -0.40 12.52 5.58
N SER A 117 -0.20 12.32 4.28
CA SER A 117 -0.01 13.38 3.27
C SER A 117 -0.53 12.95 1.91
N GLU A 118 -0.83 13.90 1.02
CA GLU A 118 -1.00 13.62 -0.42
C GLU A 118 0.35 13.46 -1.12
N ASP A 119 1.39 14.14 -0.61
CA ASP A 119 2.77 13.89 -0.98
C ASP A 119 3.24 12.61 -0.30
N CYS A 120 2.89 11.48 -0.92
CA CYS A 120 3.10 10.13 -0.39
C CYS A 120 3.71 9.16 -1.40
N LEU A 121 4.01 9.55 -2.65
CA LEU A 121 4.45 8.62 -3.72
C LEU A 121 5.95 8.26 -3.63
N TYR A 122 6.28 7.52 -2.58
CA TYR A 122 7.63 7.10 -2.25
C TYR A 122 7.76 5.57 -2.20
N LEU A 123 8.98 5.08 -2.38
CA LEU A 123 9.36 3.70 -2.16
C LEU A 123 10.58 3.59 -1.24
N SER A 124 10.76 2.41 -0.67
CA SER A 124 11.88 2.07 0.19
C SER A 124 12.58 0.82 -0.34
N VAL A 125 13.90 0.73 -0.15
CA VAL A 125 14.75 -0.37 -0.65
C VAL A 125 15.64 -0.90 0.47
N TRP A 126 15.64 -2.22 0.67
CA TRP A 126 16.50 -2.94 1.61
C TRP A 126 17.46 -3.83 0.84
N VAL A 127 18.77 -3.61 1.00
CA VAL A 127 19.84 -4.24 0.21
C VAL A 127 20.75 -5.05 1.12
N PRO A 128 20.62 -6.39 1.16
CA PRO A 128 21.48 -7.22 1.98
C PRO A 128 22.92 -7.23 1.42
N ARG A 129 23.90 -7.07 2.32
CA ARG A 129 25.33 -7.17 2.02
C ARG A 129 25.93 -8.46 2.59
N THR A 130 25.20 -9.57 2.41
CA THR A 130 25.51 -10.89 3.00
C THR A 130 26.48 -11.71 2.17
N HIS A 131 26.18 -11.90 0.87
CA HIS A 131 26.99 -12.73 -0.03
C HIS A 131 27.50 -11.93 -1.24
N PRO A 132 28.83 -11.83 -1.41
CA PRO A 132 29.44 -11.37 -2.65
C PRO A 132 29.22 -12.38 -3.81
N PRO A 133 29.09 -11.91 -5.07
CA PRO A 133 29.11 -10.51 -5.47
C PRO A 133 27.79 -9.81 -5.12
N TYR A 134 27.86 -8.55 -4.68
CA TYR A 134 26.68 -7.76 -4.28
C TYR A 134 25.91 -7.21 -5.49
N LYS A 135 25.58 -8.08 -6.45
CA LYS A 135 24.92 -7.75 -7.72
C LYS A 135 23.99 -8.88 -8.15
N ASP A 136 23.12 -8.59 -9.12
CA ASP A 136 22.20 -9.54 -9.76
C ASP A 136 21.27 -10.28 -8.77
N LYS A 137 21.02 -9.71 -7.59
CA LYS A 137 20.16 -10.31 -6.57
C LYS A 137 18.69 -10.35 -7.03
N ALA A 138 17.95 -11.35 -6.55
CA ALA A 138 16.50 -11.38 -6.72
C ALA A 138 15.87 -10.18 -6.00
N VAL A 139 14.79 -9.66 -6.57
CA VAL A 139 14.07 -8.50 -6.04
C VAL A 139 12.66 -8.92 -5.70
N ILE A 140 12.23 -8.73 -4.45
CA ILE A 140 10.84 -8.84 -4.04
C ILE A 140 10.26 -7.43 -3.96
N VAL A 141 9.13 -7.20 -4.61
CA VAL A 141 8.41 -5.93 -4.53
C VAL A 141 7.11 -6.16 -3.78
N TRP A 142 7.01 -5.58 -2.59
CA TRP A 142 5.85 -5.65 -1.70
C TRP A 142 4.82 -4.58 -2.04
N ILE A 143 3.56 -5.01 -2.24
CA ILE A 143 2.39 -4.17 -2.40
C ILE A 143 1.43 -4.46 -1.25
N TYR A 144 1.18 -3.47 -0.39
CA TYR A 144 0.34 -3.65 0.81
C TYR A 144 -1.16 -3.74 0.49
N GLY A 145 -1.90 -4.35 1.42
CA GLY A 145 -3.35 -4.55 1.41
C GLY A 145 -4.16 -3.34 1.88
N GLY A 146 -5.25 -3.55 2.61
CA GLY A 146 -6.09 -2.46 3.15
C GLY A 146 -7.32 -2.09 2.30
N GLY A 147 -7.84 -3.03 1.51
CA GLY A 147 -9.10 -2.85 0.78
C GLY A 147 -9.11 -1.65 -0.19
N PHE A 148 -7.93 -1.25 -0.68
CA PHE A 148 -7.72 -0.03 -1.47
C PHE A 148 -8.12 1.29 -0.80
N SER A 149 -8.46 1.27 0.50
CA SER A 149 -8.90 2.45 1.26
C SER A 149 -7.91 2.84 2.35
N THR A 150 -7.12 1.89 2.83
CA THR A 150 -6.09 2.05 3.85
C THR A 150 -4.82 1.26 3.50
N GLY A 151 -3.83 1.28 4.39
CA GLY A 151 -2.55 0.61 4.27
C GLY A 151 -1.38 1.58 4.10
N SER A 152 -0.20 1.14 4.52
CA SER A 152 1.06 1.85 4.31
C SER A 152 2.21 0.86 4.16
N SER A 153 3.20 1.18 3.33
CA SER A 153 4.43 0.39 3.19
C SER A 153 5.36 0.50 4.40
N THR A 154 5.05 1.41 5.33
CA THR A 154 5.85 1.71 6.53
C THR A 154 5.45 0.91 7.77
N LEU A 155 4.33 0.16 7.73
CA LEU A 155 3.84 -0.59 8.88
C LEU A 155 4.88 -1.59 9.39
N ASP A 156 5.00 -1.71 10.71
CA ASP A 156 6.05 -2.53 11.36
C ASP A 156 5.96 -4.02 10.98
N ILE A 157 4.76 -4.53 10.75
CA ILE A 157 4.54 -5.92 10.28
C ILE A 157 5.14 -6.19 8.90
N TYR A 158 5.37 -5.15 8.10
CA TYR A 158 5.98 -5.26 6.77
C TYR A 158 7.50 -5.02 6.76
N GLN A 159 8.14 -4.88 7.93
CA GLN A 159 9.58 -4.69 8.02
C GLN A 159 10.34 -5.87 7.41
N PRO A 160 11.02 -5.68 6.26
CA PRO A 160 11.55 -6.80 5.49
C PRO A 160 12.99 -7.13 5.86
N SER A 161 13.56 -6.53 6.91
CA SER A 161 14.97 -6.67 7.28
C SER A 161 15.39 -8.13 7.42
N TYR A 162 14.60 -8.96 8.12
CA TYR A 162 14.85 -10.39 8.25
C TYR A 162 14.68 -11.14 6.93
N LEU A 163 13.64 -10.84 6.16
CA LEU A 163 13.41 -11.44 4.84
C LEU A 163 14.61 -11.21 3.91
N ALA A 164 15.13 -9.97 3.88
CA ALA A 164 16.24 -9.56 3.06
C ALA A 164 17.55 -10.26 3.44
N VAL A 165 17.93 -10.25 4.73
CA VAL A 165 19.22 -10.81 5.16
C VAL A 165 19.24 -12.34 5.25
N GLU A 166 18.12 -12.98 5.55
CA GLU A 166 18.06 -14.45 5.64
C GLU A 166 18.00 -15.12 4.27
N ASN A 167 17.40 -14.45 3.27
CA ASN A 167 17.24 -15.02 1.93
C ASN A 167 18.17 -14.39 0.88
N ASP A 168 18.99 -13.42 1.28
CA ASP A 168 19.86 -12.66 0.39
C ASP A 168 19.11 -12.06 -0.82
N VAL A 169 17.97 -11.43 -0.55
CA VAL A 169 17.11 -10.80 -1.55
C VAL A 169 16.98 -9.31 -1.29
N ILE A 170 16.93 -8.52 -2.36
CA ILE A 170 16.57 -7.11 -2.24
C ILE A 170 15.06 -7.02 -2.09
N VAL A 171 14.60 -6.22 -1.12
CA VAL A 171 13.17 -5.96 -0.95
C VAL A 171 12.90 -4.50 -1.27
N VAL A 172 11.84 -4.25 -2.03
CA VAL A 172 11.30 -2.92 -2.32
C VAL A 172 9.87 -2.89 -1.82
N SER A 173 9.48 -1.81 -1.15
CA SER A 173 8.06 -1.55 -0.84
C SER A 173 7.69 -0.15 -1.32
N MET A 174 6.46 0.04 -1.77
CA MET A 174 6.00 1.34 -2.25
C MET A 174 4.70 1.78 -1.59
N GLN A 175 4.57 3.09 -1.43
CA GLN A 175 3.30 3.75 -1.22
C GLN A 175 2.51 3.83 -2.53
N TYR A 176 1.18 3.79 -2.45
CA TYR A 176 0.28 4.13 -3.56
C TYR A 176 -0.98 4.82 -3.02
N ARG A 177 -1.57 5.73 -3.80
CA ARG A 177 -2.79 6.42 -3.35
C ARG A 177 -3.92 5.42 -3.10
N VAL A 178 -4.62 5.61 -1.98
CA VAL A 178 -5.78 4.81 -1.55
C VAL A 178 -7.04 5.69 -1.49
N GLY A 179 -8.19 5.07 -1.24
CA GLY A 179 -9.49 5.74 -1.14
C GLY A 179 -9.85 6.47 -2.43
N SER A 180 -10.61 7.56 -2.29
CA SER A 180 -10.95 8.39 -3.45
C SER A 180 -9.74 9.08 -4.09
N LEU A 181 -8.63 9.33 -3.37
CA LEU A 181 -7.42 9.88 -3.99
C LEU A 181 -6.82 8.95 -5.06
N GLY A 182 -6.90 7.64 -4.83
CA GLY A 182 -6.34 6.63 -5.74
C GLY A 182 -7.34 6.07 -6.75
N PHE A 183 -8.64 6.08 -6.44
CA PHE A 183 -9.61 5.29 -7.21
C PHE A 183 -10.89 6.04 -7.55
N LEU A 184 -10.95 7.36 -7.36
CA LEU A 184 -12.04 8.17 -7.90
C LEU A 184 -12.03 8.11 -9.43
N ALA A 185 -13.21 7.91 -10.02
CA ALA A 185 -13.40 7.82 -11.45
C ALA A 185 -14.50 8.78 -11.90
N LEU A 186 -14.18 9.60 -12.88
CA LEU A 186 -15.08 10.44 -13.65
C LEU A 186 -14.82 10.17 -15.13
N ASP A 187 -15.71 10.57 -16.03
CA ASP A 187 -15.50 10.44 -17.48
C ASP A 187 -14.58 11.55 -18.02
N THR A 188 -13.47 11.79 -17.32
CA THR A 188 -12.48 12.84 -17.61
C THR A 188 -11.07 12.24 -17.64
N PRO A 189 -10.17 12.70 -18.51
CA PRO A 189 -8.76 12.29 -18.52
C PRO A 189 -8.02 12.53 -17.19
N GLU A 190 -8.44 13.54 -16.44
CA GLU A 190 -7.82 13.99 -15.20
C GLU A 190 -8.26 13.19 -13.97
N ALA A 191 -9.34 12.43 -14.07
CA ALA A 191 -9.79 11.49 -13.05
C ALA A 191 -10.33 10.19 -13.68
N PRO A 192 -9.50 9.43 -14.42
CA PRO A 192 -9.96 8.30 -15.23
C PRO A 192 -10.28 7.04 -14.40
N GLY A 193 -10.04 7.06 -13.09
CA GLY A 193 -9.96 5.89 -12.23
C GLY A 193 -8.56 5.27 -12.22
N ASN A 194 -8.35 4.29 -11.34
CA ASN A 194 -7.10 3.50 -11.24
C ASN A 194 -5.81 4.29 -10.97
N ALA A 195 -5.85 5.55 -10.50
CA ALA A 195 -4.65 6.32 -10.18
C ALA A 195 -3.69 5.59 -9.23
N GLY A 196 -4.22 4.88 -8.22
CA GLY A 196 -3.43 4.04 -7.32
C GLY A 196 -2.76 2.83 -8.00
N ILE A 197 -3.36 2.23 -9.04
CA ILE A 197 -2.69 1.18 -9.83
C ILE A 197 -1.61 1.81 -10.72
N TRP A 198 -1.85 3.00 -11.27
CA TRP A 198 -0.83 3.73 -12.03
C TRP A 198 0.36 4.14 -11.15
N ASP A 199 0.14 4.50 -9.88
CA ASP A 199 1.18 4.76 -8.88
C ASP A 199 2.09 3.54 -8.71
N GLN A 200 1.49 2.38 -8.43
CA GLN A 200 2.20 1.12 -8.31
C GLN A 200 2.96 0.78 -9.60
N ARG A 201 2.35 0.97 -10.79
CA ARG A 201 3.02 0.77 -12.08
C ARG A 201 4.24 1.70 -12.22
N MET A 202 4.14 2.96 -11.82
CA MET A 202 5.26 3.91 -11.88
C MET A 202 6.40 3.49 -10.95
N ALA A 203 6.10 2.99 -9.76
CA ALA A 203 7.08 2.38 -8.86
C ALA A 203 7.75 1.14 -9.49
N LEU A 204 6.99 0.26 -10.16
CA LEU A 204 7.57 -0.89 -10.86
C LEU A 204 8.47 -0.46 -12.04
N GLN A 205 8.11 0.59 -12.75
CA GLN A 205 8.97 1.18 -13.78
C GLN A 205 10.23 1.80 -13.18
N TRP A 206 10.14 2.42 -11.99
CA TRP A 206 11.32 2.88 -11.25
C TRP A 206 12.24 1.71 -10.89
N VAL A 207 11.69 0.60 -10.37
CA VAL A 207 12.46 -0.62 -10.07
C VAL A 207 13.18 -1.12 -11.32
N ALA A 208 12.47 -1.23 -12.44
CA ALA A 208 13.06 -1.67 -13.71
C ALA A 208 14.24 -0.80 -14.17
N ARG A 209 14.17 0.53 -13.95
CA ARG A 209 15.23 1.46 -14.34
C ARG A 209 16.37 1.56 -13.34
N ASN A 210 16.13 1.34 -12.05
CA ASN A 210 17.09 1.73 -11.01
C ASN A 210 17.66 0.58 -10.18
N ILE A 211 16.95 -0.56 -10.06
CA ILE A 211 17.30 -1.55 -9.04
C ILE A 211 18.68 -2.20 -9.23
N HIS A 212 19.23 -2.15 -10.45
CA HIS A 212 20.57 -2.62 -10.75
C HIS A 212 21.66 -1.81 -10.03
N ASN A 213 21.44 -0.50 -9.81
CA ASN A 213 22.37 0.34 -9.03
C ASN A 213 22.37 -0.03 -7.54
N PHE A 214 21.31 -0.69 -7.06
CA PHE A 214 21.23 -1.25 -5.71
C PHE A 214 21.75 -2.70 -5.64
N GLY A 215 22.21 -3.28 -6.76
CA GLY A 215 22.69 -4.66 -6.85
C GLY A 215 21.60 -5.70 -7.14
N GLY A 216 20.39 -5.28 -7.53
CA GLY A 216 19.29 -6.17 -7.91
C GLY A 216 19.17 -6.40 -9.40
N SER A 217 18.51 -7.48 -9.80
CA SER A 217 18.22 -7.76 -11.21
C SER A 217 16.79 -7.35 -11.57
N ALA A 218 16.64 -6.42 -12.51
CA ALA A 218 15.35 -6.06 -13.10
C ALA A 218 14.67 -7.24 -13.85
N HIS A 219 15.44 -8.28 -14.19
CA HIS A 219 14.95 -9.51 -14.81
C HIS A 219 14.56 -10.60 -13.81
N ASN A 220 14.77 -10.37 -12.51
CA ASN A 220 14.46 -11.32 -11.44
C ASN A 220 13.58 -10.68 -10.35
N VAL A 221 12.53 -9.99 -10.79
CA VAL A 221 11.56 -9.31 -9.91
C VAL A 221 10.38 -10.24 -9.61
N THR A 222 10.04 -10.40 -8.35
CA THR A 222 8.84 -11.09 -7.86
C THR A 222 7.92 -10.07 -7.22
N LEU A 223 6.68 -9.96 -7.72
CA LEU A 223 5.65 -9.17 -7.05
C LEU A 223 5.03 -9.99 -5.93
N MET A 224 4.83 -9.37 -4.77
CA MET A 224 4.26 -10.00 -3.60
C MET A 224 3.27 -9.04 -2.95
N GLY A 225 2.08 -9.51 -2.61
CA GLY A 225 1.09 -8.70 -1.93
C GLY A 225 0.05 -9.54 -1.20
N GLU A 226 -0.63 -8.90 -0.27
CA GLU A 226 -1.70 -9.47 0.55
C GLU A 226 -2.99 -8.69 0.37
N SER A 227 -4.14 -9.37 0.39
CA SER A 227 -5.47 -8.76 0.25
C SER A 227 -5.55 -7.86 -1.00
N ALA A 228 -5.81 -6.56 -0.86
CA ALA A 228 -5.85 -5.60 -1.97
C ALA A 228 -4.50 -5.49 -2.72
N GLY A 229 -3.38 -5.74 -2.03
CA GLY A 229 -2.07 -5.89 -2.63
C GLY A 229 -1.99 -7.12 -3.53
N ALA A 230 -2.53 -8.26 -3.09
CA ALA A 230 -2.63 -9.47 -3.92
C ALA A 230 -3.56 -9.27 -5.14
N VAL A 231 -4.68 -8.55 -4.95
CA VAL A 231 -5.54 -8.11 -6.08
C VAL A 231 -4.72 -7.28 -7.07
N SER A 232 -3.91 -6.33 -6.58
CA SER A 232 -3.03 -5.50 -7.42
C SER A 232 -1.99 -6.33 -8.19
N VAL A 233 -1.34 -7.29 -7.54
CA VAL A 233 -0.43 -8.24 -8.22
C VAL A 233 -1.19 -9.01 -9.32
N GLY A 234 -2.40 -9.46 -9.04
CA GLY A 234 -3.29 -10.07 -10.03
C GLY A 234 -3.61 -9.16 -11.21
N ILE A 235 -3.91 -7.88 -10.96
CA ILE A 235 -4.12 -6.87 -12.00
C ILE A 235 -2.88 -6.74 -12.89
N PHE A 236 -1.67 -6.73 -12.32
CA PHE A 236 -0.43 -6.68 -13.09
C PHE A 236 -0.20 -7.91 -13.97
N MET A 237 -0.68 -9.09 -13.56
CA MET A 237 -0.67 -10.28 -14.42
C MET A 237 -1.62 -10.17 -15.61
N LEU A 238 -2.76 -9.51 -15.42
CA LEU A 238 -3.80 -9.33 -16.44
C LEU A 238 -3.48 -8.18 -17.41
N CYS A 239 -2.88 -7.10 -16.90
CA CYS A 239 -2.50 -5.90 -17.64
C CYS A 239 -1.42 -6.18 -18.69
N ASP A 240 -1.77 -6.09 -19.98
CA ASP A 240 -0.84 -6.29 -21.11
C ASP A 240 0.39 -5.39 -21.01
N LEU A 241 0.18 -4.12 -20.67
CA LEU A 241 1.24 -3.11 -20.57
C LEU A 241 2.21 -3.39 -19.41
N CYS A 242 1.85 -4.25 -18.46
CA CYS A 242 2.55 -4.44 -17.20
C CYS A 242 3.42 -5.71 -17.17
N ARG A 243 3.18 -6.67 -18.08
CA ARG A 243 3.77 -8.02 -18.04
C ARG A 243 5.29 -8.05 -18.11
N GLY A 244 5.92 -7.01 -18.66
CA GLY A 244 7.38 -6.88 -18.77
C GLY A 244 8.06 -6.33 -17.53
N LEU A 245 7.31 -5.87 -16.52
CA LEU A 245 7.87 -5.21 -15.32
C LEU A 245 8.23 -6.18 -14.20
N PHE A 246 7.88 -7.46 -14.32
CA PHE A 246 8.16 -8.46 -13.30
C PHE A 246 8.27 -9.86 -13.91
N GLN A 247 8.92 -10.75 -13.16
CA GLN A 247 9.09 -12.14 -13.53
C GLN A 247 8.03 -13.02 -12.85
N ARG A 248 7.91 -13.04 -11.52
CA ARG A 248 7.05 -13.97 -10.75
C ARG A 248 6.03 -13.25 -9.88
N ALA A 249 5.03 -13.97 -9.38
CA ALA A 249 3.97 -13.40 -8.56
C ALA A 249 3.64 -14.27 -7.32
N ILE A 250 3.37 -13.60 -6.20
CA ILE A 250 2.90 -14.18 -4.94
C ILE A 250 1.63 -13.43 -4.52
N LEU A 251 0.51 -14.15 -4.37
CA LEU A 251 -0.79 -13.59 -4.00
C LEU A 251 -1.26 -14.23 -2.70
N GLN A 252 -1.23 -13.46 -1.61
CA GLN A 252 -1.71 -13.89 -0.29
C GLN A 252 -3.14 -13.39 -0.07
N SER A 253 -4.10 -14.30 0.11
CA SER A 253 -5.46 -13.98 0.55
C SER A 253 -6.19 -12.96 -0.32
N GLY A 254 -5.90 -12.94 -1.63
CA GLY A 254 -6.55 -12.05 -2.59
C GLY A 254 -6.32 -12.47 -4.04
N ALA A 255 -7.22 -12.08 -4.93
CA ALA A 255 -7.18 -12.44 -6.34
C ALA A 255 -7.91 -11.38 -7.19
N PRO A 256 -7.52 -11.15 -8.45
CA PRO A 256 -8.08 -10.06 -9.24
C PRO A 256 -9.56 -10.27 -9.61
N GLN A 257 -10.06 -11.51 -9.58
CA GLN A 257 -11.49 -11.82 -9.71
C GLN A 257 -12.29 -11.69 -8.41
N ALA A 258 -11.64 -11.31 -7.30
CA ALA A 258 -12.33 -11.03 -6.05
C ALA A 258 -13.36 -9.94 -6.28
N LYS A 259 -14.57 -10.24 -5.84
CA LYS A 259 -15.78 -9.50 -6.17
C LYS A 259 -15.79 -8.07 -5.58
N TRP A 260 -14.98 -7.84 -4.55
CA TRP A 260 -14.75 -6.53 -3.92
C TRP A 260 -13.53 -5.78 -4.49
N GLY A 261 -12.67 -6.46 -5.26
CA GLY A 261 -11.34 -5.96 -5.63
C GLY A 261 -11.28 -5.23 -6.98
N VAL A 262 -12.21 -5.51 -7.90
CA VAL A 262 -12.36 -4.80 -9.18
C VAL A 262 -13.83 -4.62 -9.48
N LEU A 263 -14.27 -3.38 -9.71
CA LEU A 263 -15.66 -3.04 -9.99
C LEU A 263 -15.88 -2.54 -11.43
N PRO A 264 -17.11 -2.65 -11.96
CA PRO A 264 -17.51 -1.91 -13.15
C PRO A 264 -17.31 -0.39 -12.96
N LYS A 265 -16.80 0.28 -13.99
CA LYS A 265 -16.55 1.73 -13.98
C LYS A 265 -17.75 2.55 -13.52
N GLU A 266 -18.95 2.21 -13.99
CA GLU A 266 -20.19 2.92 -13.65
C GLU A 266 -20.51 2.92 -12.15
N ILE A 267 -20.15 1.86 -11.42
CA ILE A 267 -20.39 1.79 -9.97
C ILE A 267 -19.51 2.81 -9.24
N VAL A 268 -18.21 2.82 -9.57
CA VAL A 268 -17.25 3.73 -8.93
C VAL A 268 -17.53 5.18 -9.34
N LYS A 269 -17.88 5.42 -10.61
CA LYS A 269 -18.31 6.74 -11.09
C LYS A 269 -19.52 7.27 -10.34
N ASN A 270 -20.57 6.47 -10.17
CA ASN A 270 -21.75 6.87 -9.38
C ASN A 270 -21.35 7.21 -7.93
N ARG A 271 -20.47 6.42 -7.31
CA ARG A 271 -19.93 6.73 -5.97
C ARG A 271 -19.13 8.03 -5.94
N SER A 272 -18.37 8.32 -7.00
CA SER A 272 -17.63 9.59 -7.16
C SER A 272 -18.57 10.79 -7.26
N GLU A 273 -19.64 10.69 -8.06
CA GLU A 273 -20.67 11.74 -8.18
C GLU A 273 -21.45 11.93 -6.86
N GLN A 274 -21.77 10.85 -6.15
CA GLN A 274 -22.39 10.91 -4.82
C GLN A 274 -21.47 11.53 -3.77
N LEU A 275 -20.17 11.22 -3.80
CA LEU A 275 -19.19 11.85 -2.93
C LEU A 275 -19.15 13.36 -3.20
N ALA A 276 -19.05 13.76 -4.47
CA ALA A 276 -19.10 15.15 -4.89
C ALA A 276 -20.37 15.86 -4.40
N HIS A 277 -21.53 15.20 -4.46
CA HIS A 277 -22.79 15.73 -3.94
C HIS A 277 -22.72 16.02 -2.42
N VAL A 278 -22.27 15.06 -1.62
CA VAL A 278 -22.26 15.21 -0.14
C VAL A 278 -21.17 16.18 0.34
N VAL A 279 -20.18 16.50 -0.49
CA VAL A 279 -19.20 17.57 -0.22
C VAL A 279 -19.58 18.92 -0.86
N GLY A 280 -20.73 19.02 -1.52
CA GLY A 280 -21.23 20.26 -2.09
C GLY A 280 -20.65 20.65 -3.46
N CYS A 281 -20.00 19.72 -4.16
CA CYS A 281 -19.37 19.95 -5.47
C CYS A 281 -20.26 19.66 -6.69
N ASN A 282 -21.54 19.35 -6.49
CA ASN A 282 -22.47 18.97 -7.56
C ASN A 282 -23.36 20.14 -8.05
N GLN A 283 -22.95 21.38 -7.81
CA GLN A 283 -23.76 22.57 -8.17
C GLN A 283 -23.99 22.69 -9.68
N HIS A 284 -23.11 22.10 -10.48
CA HIS A 284 -23.22 22.03 -11.94
C HIS A 284 -23.17 20.58 -12.41
N LYS A 285 -23.78 20.30 -13.56
CA LYS A 285 -23.71 18.98 -14.22
C LYS A 285 -22.38 18.72 -14.94
N ASP A 286 -21.48 19.71 -14.94
CA ASP A 286 -20.20 19.65 -15.61
C ASP A 286 -19.15 18.90 -14.76
N HIS A 287 -18.56 17.86 -15.33
CA HIS A 287 -17.52 17.05 -14.67
C HIS A 287 -16.22 17.84 -14.45
N GLU A 288 -15.90 18.83 -15.29
CA GLU A 288 -14.72 19.68 -15.07
C GLU A 288 -14.90 20.58 -13.83
N TYR A 289 -16.07 21.18 -13.66
CA TYR A 289 -16.41 21.95 -12.47
C TYR A 289 -16.37 21.06 -11.21
N LEU A 290 -16.98 19.87 -11.29
CA LEU A 290 -17.02 18.91 -10.20
C LEU A 290 -15.60 18.55 -9.75
N LEU A 291 -14.71 18.21 -10.70
CA LEU A 291 -13.33 17.87 -10.41
C LEU A 291 -12.56 19.04 -9.80
N ARG A 292 -12.70 20.25 -10.35
CA ARG A 292 -12.07 21.47 -9.82
C ARG A 292 -12.50 21.74 -8.37
N CYS A 293 -13.80 21.59 -8.09
CA CYS A 293 -14.32 21.73 -6.74
C CYS A 293 -13.70 20.69 -5.79
N LEU A 294 -13.68 19.40 -6.17
CA LEU A 294 -13.08 18.34 -5.35
C LEU A 294 -11.59 18.59 -5.06
N ARG A 295 -10.84 19.09 -6.04
CA ARG A 295 -9.42 19.48 -5.88
C ARG A 295 -9.22 20.64 -4.92
N SER A 296 -10.18 21.56 -4.83
CA SER A 296 -10.08 22.72 -3.93
C SER A 296 -10.34 22.38 -2.46
N LEU A 297 -10.96 21.23 -2.17
CA LEU A 297 -11.29 20.83 -0.81
C LEU A 297 -10.08 20.30 -0.04
N ASN A 298 -10.06 20.52 1.27
CA ASN A 298 -9.14 19.83 2.16
C ASN A 298 -9.57 18.36 2.31
N TYR A 299 -8.74 17.43 1.84
CA TYR A 299 -9.07 16.01 1.80
C TYR A 299 -9.37 15.45 3.20
N ASN A 300 -8.44 15.68 4.14
CA ASN A 300 -8.51 15.14 5.49
C ASN A 300 -9.72 15.67 6.29
N GLN A 301 -10.09 16.93 6.09
CA GLN A 301 -11.19 17.55 6.84
C GLN A 301 -12.56 17.29 6.22
N THR A 302 -12.63 17.18 4.89
CA THR A 302 -13.91 17.25 4.17
C THR A 302 -14.29 15.98 3.43
N ILE A 303 -13.33 15.25 2.86
CA ILE A 303 -13.60 14.13 1.94
C ILE A 303 -13.51 12.78 2.67
N ILE A 304 -12.44 12.58 3.43
CA ILE A 304 -12.06 11.28 4.00
C ILE A 304 -13.15 10.65 4.89
N SER A 305 -13.85 11.46 5.68
CA SER A 305 -14.91 10.97 6.58
C SER A 305 -16.20 10.59 5.84
N LYS A 306 -16.35 11.02 4.59
CA LYS A 306 -17.57 10.82 3.79
C LYS A 306 -17.46 9.65 2.82
N GLU A 307 -16.25 9.25 2.41
CA GLU A 307 -16.08 8.16 1.43
C GLU A 307 -16.49 6.78 1.95
N LEU A 308 -16.20 6.45 3.21
CA LEU A 308 -16.52 5.13 3.78
C LEU A 308 -18.01 4.85 3.86
N THR A 309 -18.85 5.89 3.92
CA THR A 309 -20.31 5.78 3.96
C THR A 309 -20.94 5.44 2.60
N ARG A 310 -20.14 5.26 1.53
CA ARG A 310 -20.63 4.92 0.18
C ARG A 310 -20.84 3.43 -0.06
N THR A 311 -20.53 2.60 0.92
CA THR A 311 -20.75 1.15 0.87
C THR A 311 -21.58 0.69 2.05
N THR A 312 -22.46 -0.27 1.78
CA THR A 312 -23.30 -0.94 2.77
C THR A 312 -23.10 -2.44 2.61
N GLY A 313 -22.80 -3.17 3.69
CA GLY A 313 -22.56 -4.60 3.64
C GLY A 313 -21.15 -4.99 4.13
N ILE A 314 -20.83 -6.28 4.07
CA ILE A 314 -19.54 -6.83 4.50
C ILE A 314 -18.59 -6.97 3.30
N ILE A 315 -17.29 -6.71 3.52
CA ILE A 315 -16.23 -6.79 2.50
C ILE A 315 -16.62 -5.97 1.26
N GLN A 316 -16.90 -4.69 1.48
CA GLN A 316 -17.13 -3.72 0.42
C GLN A 316 -16.33 -2.47 0.67
N PHE A 317 -15.68 -1.98 -0.38
CA PHE A 317 -14.85 -0.80 -0.34
C PHE A 317 -15.35 0.21 -1.39
N PRO A 318 -15.40 1.51 -1.06
CA PRO A 318 -16.09 2.51 -1.86
C PRO A 318 -15.38 2.80 -3.18
N PHE A 319 -14.07 2.96 -3.14
CA PHE A 319 -13.22 3.31 -4.27
C PHE A 319 -12.16 2.23 -4.44
N VAL A 320 -12.25 1.48 -5.52
CA VAL A 320 -11.38 0.32 -5.84
C VAL A 320 -11.05 0.34 -7.33
N PRO A 321 -10.12 -0.48 -7.81
CA PRO A 321 -9.82 -0.57 -9.24
C PRO A 321 -11.06 -0.85 -10.11
N ILE A 322 -11.02 -0.32 -11.33
CA ILE A 322 -12.07 -0.46 -12.34
C ILE A 322 -11.57 -1.10 -13.63
N VAL A 323 -12.50 -1.67 -14.40
CA VAL A 323 -12.26 -2.00 -15.81
C VAL A 323 -12.29 -0.71 -16.62
N ASP A 324 -11.11 -0.18 -16.94
CA ASP A 324 -10.90 1.13 -17.58
C ASP A 324 -10.67 1.05 -19.10
N GLY A 325 -10.54 -0.17 -19.66
CA GLY A 325 -10.21 -0.37 -21.08
C GLY A 325 -8.71 -0.20 -21.40
N VAL A 326 -7.89 0.23 -20.43
CA VAL A 326 -6.46 0.54 -20.62
C VAL A 326 -5.58 -0.41 -19.81
N LEU A 327 -5.66 -0.36 -18.47
CA LEU A 327 -4.99 -1.33 -17.59
C LEU A 327 -5.71 -2.67 -17.62
N LEU A 328 -7.04 -2.63 -17.52
CA LEU A 328 -7.91 -3.80 -17.58
C LEU A 328 -8.87 -3.61 -18.75
N ARG A 329 -8.62 -4.34 -19.84
CA ARG A 329 -9.46 -4.29 -21.05
C ARG A 329 -10.83 -4.92 -20.88
N GLN A 330 -10.95 -5.86 -19.95
CA GLN A 330 -12.15 -6.64 -19.67
C GLN A 330 -12.18 -7.00 -18.19
N GLU A 331 -13.29 -7.58 -17.72
CA GLU A 331 -13.38 -8.10 -16.36
C GLU A 331 -12.29 -9.15 -16.10
N PRO A 332 -11.65 -9.14 -14.91
CA PRO A 332 -10.63 -10.11 -14.55
C PRO A 332 -11.03 -11.57 -14.76
N ALA A 333 -12.27 -11.93 -14.41
CA ALA A 333 -12.77 -13.28 -14.57
C ALA A 333 -12.83 -13.71 -16.05
N GLN A 334 -13.10 -12.78 -16.98
CA GLN A 334 -13.10 -13.05 -18.41
C GLN A 334 -11.68 -13.24 -18.93
N LEU A 335 -10.74 -12.35 -18.57
CA LEU A 335 -9.34 -12.44 -18.95
C LEU A 335 -8.70 -13.76 -18.48
N LEU A 336 -9.04 -14.20 -17.27
CA LEU A 336 -8.61 -15.50 -16.74
C LEU A 336 -9.20 -16.65 -17.56
N ARG A 337 -10.51 -16.65 -17.85
CA ARG A 337 -11.17 -17.69 -18.66
C ARG A 337 -10.60 -17.81 -20.07
N THR A 338 -10.31 -16.69 -20.72
CA THR A 338 -9.73 -16.68 -22.08
C THR A 338 -8.22 -16.91 -22.09
N GLY A 339 -7.60 -17.09 -20.92
CA GLY A 339 -6.16 -17.29 -20.82
C GLY A 339 -5.32 -16.03 -21.08
N ASN A 340 -5.92 -14.84 -21.15
CA ASN A 340 -5.22 -13.59 -21.45
C ASN A 340 -4.59 -12.98 -20.18
N PHE A 341 -3.49 -13.60 -19.74
CA PHE A 341 -2.69 -13.17 -18.59
C PHE A 341 -1.24 -13.63 -18.75
N LYS A 342 -0.31 -12.99 -18.05
CA LYS A 342 1.10 -13.39 -18.02
C LYS A 342 1.25 -14.82 -17.50
N LYS A 343 1.86 -15.71 -18.28
CA LYS A 343 2.21 -17.08 -17.86
C LYS A 343 3.53 -17.05 -17.11
N THR A 344 3.50 -17.32 -15.81
CA THR A 344 4.68 -17.28 -14.94
C THR A 344 4.47 -18.13 -13.68
N PRO A 345 5.54 -18.59 -13.00
CA PRO A 345 5.41 -19.17 -11.68
C PRO A 345 4.62 -18.28 -10.71
N LEU A 346 3.71 -18.92 -10.00
CA LEU A 346 2.72 -18.30 -9.14
C LEU A 346 2.67 -19.06 -7.81
N LEU A 347 2.76 -18.33 -6.70
CA LEU A 347 2.46 -18.85 -5.36
C LEU A 347 1.18 -18.15 -4.88
N ILE A 348 0.14 -18.92 -4.60
CA ILE A 348 -1.12 -18.40 -4.04
C ILE A 348 -1.49 -19.16 -2.77
N GLY A 349 -2.18 -18.50 -1.84
CA GLY A 349 -2.63 -19.11 -0.60
C GLY A 349 -3.75 -18.33 0.07
N SER A 350 -4.40 -18.97 1.04
CA SER A 350 -5.44 -18.38 1.88
C SER A 350 -5.28 -18.90 3.31
N ASN A 351 -5.76 -18.12 4.26
CA ASN A 351 -5.81 -18.50 5.66
C ASN A 351 -7.04 -19.37 5.97
N GLN A 352 -6.99 -20.10 7.08
CA GLN A 352 -8.10 -20.96 7.52
C GLN A 352 -9.41 -20.17 7.78
N ASN A 353 -9.31 -18.93 8.25
CA ASN A 353 -10.44 -18.13 8.75
C ASN A 353 -10.51 -16.71 8.13
N GLU A 354 -10.53 -16.59 6.79
CA GLU A 354 -10.50 -15.29 6.09
C GLU A 354 -11.65 -14.33 6.47
N GLY A 355 -12.84 -14.88 6.72
CA GLY A 355 -14.04 -14.07 6.98
C GLY A 355 -14.07 -13.42 8.36
N THR A 356 -13.43 -14.01 9.36
CA THR A 356 -13.59 -13.63 10.77
C THR A 356 -13.19 -12.18 11.03
N PHE A 357 -12.12 -11.71 10.39
CA PHE A 357 -11.65 -10.32 10.52
C PHE A 357 -12.71 -9.28 10.10
N PHE A 358 -13.50 -9.57 9.06
CA PHE A 358 -14.50 -8.63 8.57
C PHE A 358 -15.81 -8.69 9.37
N ILE A 359 -16.12 -9.86 9.93
CA ILE A 359 -17.35 -10.10 10.67
C ILE A 359 -17.36 -9.33 12.02
N VAL A 360 -16.20 -9.13 12.66
CA VAL A 360 -16.12 -8.41 13.95
C VAL A 360 -16.48 -6.93 13.86
N TYR A 361 -16.43 -6.32 12.67
CA TYR A 361 -16.91 -4.94 12.45
C TYR A 361 -18.45 -4.84 12.40
N MET A 362 -19.16 -5.96 12.54
CA MET A 362 -20.61 -5.99 12.66
C MET A 362 -21.07 -6.00 14.13
N HIS A 363 -20.80 -4.93 14.90
CA HIS A 363 -21.08 -4.85 16.35
C HIS A 363 -22.54 -5.13 16.76
N TRP A 364 -23.49 -4.85 15.87
CA TRP A 364 -24.91 -5.13 16.12
C TRP A 364 -25.20 -6.65 16.22
N ILE A 365 -24.24 -7.48 15.81
CA ILE A 365 -24.26 -8.94 15.94
C ILE A 365 -23.25 -9.39 16.99
N TYR A 366 -21.99 -8.95 16.86
CA TYR A 366 -20.87 -9.39 17.69
C TYR A 366 -20.50 -8.27 18.67
N ASN A 367 -20.95 -8.39 19.92
CA ASN A 367 -20.66 -7.44 20.98
C ASN A 367 -19.80 -8.11 22.06
N LEU A 368 -18.73 -7.45 22.51
CA LEU A 368 -17.83 -7.93 23.56
C LEU A 368 -18.55 -8.18 24.90
N LYS A 369 -19.72 -7.59 25.12
CA LYS A 369 -20.48 -7.69 26.38
C LYS A 369 -21.32 -8.96 26.50
N ASN A 370 -21.68 -9.59 25.38
CA ASN A 370 -22.61 -10.72 25.35
C ASN A 370 -22.09 -11.81 24.43
N ILE A 371 -22.25 -13.08 24.79
CA ILE A 371 -22.10 -14.18 23.83
C ILE A 371 -23.22 -14.00 22.79
N PRO A 372 -22.89 -13.76 21.51
CA PRO A 372 -23.92 -13.53 20.52
C PRO A 372 -24.67 -14.83 20.26
N VAL A 373 -25.92 -14.90 20.71
CA VAL A 373 -26.85 -15.96 20.29
C VAL A 373 -27.33 -15.59 18.90
N ILE A 374 -26.67 -16.12 17.87
CA ILE A 374 -27.12 -15.97 16.48
C ILE A 374 -28.39 -16.80 16.31
N THR A 375 -29.54 -16.17 16.53
CA THR A 375 -30.83 -16.81 16.27
C THR A 375 -31.01 -17.06 14.77
N SER A 376 -31.82 -18.06 14.41
CA SER A 376 -32.16 -18.31 13.00
C SER A 376 -32.77 -17.09 12.30
N ARG A 377 -33.49 -16.23 13.03
CA ARG A 377 -34.05 -14.97 12.50
C ARG A 377 -32.94 -13.96 12.20
N LEU A 378 -31.99 -13.78 13.13
CA LEU A 378 -30.85 -12.89 12.93
C LEU A 378 -29.97 -13.38 11.77
N TYR A 379 -29.69 -14.69 11.69
CA TYR A 379 -28.98 -15.30 10.57
C TYR A 379 -29.66 -14.99 9.22
N HIS A 380 -30.98 -15.19 9.13
CA HIS A 380 -31.72 -14.89 7.90
C HIS A 380 -31.68 -13.40 7.53
N GLN A 381 -31.77 -12.50 8.52
CA GLN A 381 -31.60 -11.06 8.28
C GLN A 381 -30.20 -10.73 7.79
N LEU A 382 -29.16 -11.37 8.33
CA LEU A 382 -27.77 -11.17 7.89
C LEU A 382 -27.56 -11.61 6.45
N MET A 383 -27.97 -12.82 6.14
CA MET A 383 -27.86 -13.34 4.79
C MET A 383 -28.63 -12.48 3.81
N THR A 384 -29.84 -12.05 4.13
CA THR A 384 -30.68 -11.28 3.20
C THR A 384 -30.23 -9.83 3.06
N ILE A 385 -30.01 -9.13 4.18
CA ILE A 385 -29.75 -7.68 4.18
C ILE A 385 -28.29 -7.38 3.91
N VAL A 386 -27.35 -8.15 4.46
CA VAL A 386 -25.92 -7.81 4.39
C VAL A 386 -25.26 -8.49 3.21
N LEU A 387 -25.62 -9.74 2.93
CA LEU A 387 -25.05 -10.52 1.84
C LEU A 387 -25.90 -10.42 0.57
N PHE A 388 -27.11 -10.98 0.49
CA PHE A 388 -27.84 -11.04 -0.78
C PHE A 388 -28.19 -9.67 -1.37
N LYS A 389 -28.58 -8.69 -0.54
CA LYS A 389 -28.91 -7.34 -1.01
C LYS A 389 -27.70 -6.51 -1.43
N HIS A 390 -26.53 -6.75 -0.85
CA HIS A 390 -25.40 -5.83 -0.99
C HIS A 390 -24.10 -6.48 -1.50
N TYR A 391 -23.93 -7.79 -1.41
CA TYR A 391 -22.76 -8.51 -1.91
C TYR A 391 -22.59 -8.21 -3.41
N PRO A 392 -21.34 -7.96 -3.85
CA PRO A 392 -20.93 -6.80 -4.66
C PRO A 392 -21.41 -6.77 -6.12
N TYR A 393 -22.31 -7.68 -6.52
CA TYR A 393 -22.93 -7.67 -7.85
C TYR A 393 -24.44 -7.55 -7.81
N HIS A 394 -25.10 -7.24 -6.69
CA HIS A 394 -26.54 -6.96 -6.74
C HIS A 394 -26.85 -5.87 -7.81
N PRO A 395 -27.72 -6.13 -8.82
CA PRO A 395 -28.71 -7.22 -8.92
C PRO A 395 -28.39 -8.32 -9.97
N PHE A 396 -27.17 -8.84 -10.08
CA PHE A 396 -26.91 -10.08 -10.82
C PHE A 396 -27.30 -11.28 -9.94
N HIS A 397 -28.43 -11.88 -10.34
CA HIS A 397 -29.35 -12.64 -9.51
C HIS A 397 -28.80 -13.97 -8.97
N LEU A 398 -28.53 -14.02 -7.66
CA LEU A 398 -28.88 -15.23 -6.93
C LEU A 398 -30.42 -15.27 -6.90
N ASN A 399 -31.03 -16.14 -7.71
CA ASN A 399 -32.48 -16.30 -7.73
C ASN A 399 -32.98 -16.80 -6.35
N GLU A 400 -34.28 -16.72 -6.12
CA GLU A 400 -34.90 -17.11 -4.84
C GLU A 400 -34.48 -18.53 -4.42
N PHE A 401 -34.48 -19.47 -5.35
CA PHE A 401 -34.00 -20.84 -5.11
C PHE A 401 -32.55 -20.89 -4.62
N GLY A 402 -31.64 -20.12 -5.21
CA GLY A 402 -30.24 -20.04 -4.79
C GLY A 402 -30.10 -19.40 -3.40
N GLN A 403 -30.92 -18.40 -3.08
CA GLN A 403 -30.96 -17.79 -1.74
C GLN A 403 -31.42 -18.81 -0.70
N GLU A 404 -32.50 -19.54 -0.99
CA GLU A 404 -33.02 -20.62 -0.14
C GLU A 404 -32.00 -21.76 0.04
N ALA A 405 -31.30 -22.16 -1.02
CA ALA A 405 -30.28 -23.22 -0.96
C ALA A 405 -29.10 -22.83 -0.06
N ILE A 406 -28.62 -21.58 -0.14
CA ILE A 406 -27.57 -21.08 0.75
C ILE A 406 -28.06 -21.03 2.20
N MET A 407 -29.28 -20.54 2.42
CA MET A 407 -29.91 -20.51 3.74
C MET A 407 -30.06 -21.91 4.34
N PHE A 408 -30.37 -22.91 3.52
CA PHE A 408 -30.50 -24.32 3.91
C PHE A 408 -29.14 -24.95 4.28
N HIS A 409 -28.10 -24.68 3.49
CA HIS A 409 -26.79 -25.32 3.65
C HIS A 409 -26.05 -24.89 4.93
N TYR A 410 -26.17 -23.62 5.32
CA TYR A 410 -25.44 -23.03 6.44
C TYR A 410 -26.27 -22.91 7.73
N ARG A 411 -27.45 -23.53 7.77
CA ARG A 411 -28.21 -23.71 9.01
C ARG A 411 -27.75 -25.02 9.64
N ASP A 412 -27.23 -24.97 10.86
CA ASP A 412 -27.07 -26.19 11.64
C ASP A 412 -28.46 -26.76 11.89
N TRP A 413 -28.71 -27.95 11.33
CA TRP A 413 -29.94 -28.72 11.54
C TRP A 413 -29.88 -29.38 12.90
N LEU A 414 -30.25 -28.64 13.95
CA LEU A 414 -30.57 -29.19 15.26
C LEU A 414 -31.88 -28.59 15.77
#